data_AF-A0A932SU95-F1
#
_entry.id   AF-A0A932SU95-F1
#
_cell.length_a   1.000
_cell.length_b   1.000
_cell.length_c   1.000
_cell.angle_alpha   90.00
_cell.angle_beta   90.00
_cell.angle_gamma   90.00
#
_symmetry.space_group_name_H-M   'P 1'
#
loop_
_entity.id
_entity.type
_entity.pdbx_description
1 polymer ?
#
loop_
_entity_poly.entity_id
_entity_poly.type
_entity_poly.pdbx_seq_one_letter_code
_entity_poly.pdbx_strand_id
1 'polypeptide(L)'
;MPVILLLALVNFRAHRPGDAETVVSQLQFLGDSLHEGSGERMQSSFPEGYVFTWALYGLASAQVARQLPQNDPRWAELLDRVRDAVDHVDSPIARSTFPKELDPPYGAFYCAWSLYLRAEYMRAAGADELTPTFVQKFEEDCTEFAHVLRRSQTPFLPSYPAAAWPVDTCVAIAALSIRDRILGPKYESVIKRWVADARSRLDPRFNALSHAADARTGAPHAVDNVAKRPRVQRGAAQKGADSLCRSLEPDFD
;
A
#
# COMPACT_ATOMS: atom_id res chain seq x y z
N MET A 1 -42.66 17.94 -6.56
CA MET A 1 -41.49 18.84 -6.65
C MET A 1 -40.48 18.76 -5.48
N PRO A 2 -40.86 18.59 -4.18
CA PRO A 2 -39.85 18.64 -3.10
C PRO A 2 -38.91 17.43 -3.08
N VAL A 3 -39.39 16.24 -3.48
CA VAL A 3 -38.59 15.00 -3.52
C VAL A 3 -37.49 15.06 -4.59
N ILE A 4 -37.76 15.65 -5.76
CA ILE A 4 -36.77 15.80 -6.84
C ILE A 4 -35.68 16.79 -6.42
N LEU A 5 -36.06 17.88 -5.74
CA LEU A 5 -35.10 18.85 -5.21
C LEU A 5 -34.23 18.24 -4.10
N LEU A 6 -34.82 17.44 -3.22
CA LEU A 6 -34.13 16.72 -2.16
C LEU A 6 -33.16 15.68 -2.73
N LEU A 7 -33.60 14.88 -3.71
CA LEU A 7 -32.75 13.92 -4.42
C LEU A 7 -31.65 14.62 -5.19
N ALA A 8 -31.93 15.73 -5.87
CA ALA A 8 -30.92 16.52 -6.55
C ALA A 8 -29.90 17.11 -5.55
N LEU A 9 -30.32 17.58 -4.38
CA LEU A 9 -29.44 18.07 -3.31
C LEU A 9 -28.56 16.96 -2.72
N VAL A 10 -29.13 15.78 -2.46
CA VAL A 10 -28.40 14.60 -1.99
C VAL A 10 -27.40 14.15 -3.05
N ASN A 11 -27.81 14.08 -4.31
CA ASN A 11 -26.97 13.62 -5.40
C ASN A 11 -25.86 14.63 -5.72
N PHE A 12 -26.15 15.93 -5.64
CA PHE A 12 -25.16 17.00 -5.79
C PHE A 12 -24.17 17.03 -4.62
N ARG A 13 -24.60 16.75 -3.38
CA ARG A 13 -23.69 16.57 -2.24
C ARG A 13 -22.82 15.32 -2.39
N ALA A 14 -23.38 14.23 -2.90
CA ALA A 14 -22.67 12.97 -3.09
C ALA A 14 -21.65 13.04 -4.25
N HIS A 15 -21.91 13.85 -5.28
CA HIS A 15 -21.04 14.02 -6.45
C HIS A 15 -20.18 15.29 -6.42
N ARG A 16 -20.25 16.08 -5.35
CA ARG A 16 -19.30 17.18 -5.17
C ARG A 16 -17.94 16.55 -4.91
N PRO A 17 -16.89 16.89 -5.67
CA PRO A 17 -15.53 16.55 -5.24
C PRO A 17 -15.37 17.10 -3.83
N GLY A 18 -15.12 16.21 -2.86
CA GLY A 18 -14.99 16.58 -1.46
C GLY A 18 -13.90 17.62 -1.32
N ASP A 19 -14.18 18.70 -0.60
CA ASP A 19 -13.14 19.65 -0.18
C ASP A 19 -12.22 19.01 0.86
N ALA A 20 -11.13 19.69 1.20
CA ALA A 20 -10.17 19.20 2.19
C ALA A 20 -10.84 18.88 3.54
N GLU A 21 -11.86 19.64 3.93
CA GLU A 21 -12.62 19.39 5.16
C GLU A 21 -13.36 18.05 5.10
N THR A 22 -14.08 17.78 4.01
CA THR A 22 -14.77 16.50 3.81
C THR A 22 -13.81 15.32 3.89
N VAL A 23 -12.64 15.43 3.25
CA VAL A 23 -11.62 14.36 3.29
C VAL A 23 -11.05 14.20 4.70
N VAL A 24 -10.77 15.28 5.43
CA VAL A 24 -10.28 15.22 6.81
C VAL A 24 -11.28 14.55 7.74
N SER A 25 -12.59 14.82 7.58
CA SER A 25 -13.65 14.15 8.34
C SER A 25 -13.77 12.65 8.00
N GLN A 26 -13.60 12.27 6.73
CA GLN A 26 -13.55 10.87 6.33
C GLN A 26 -12.35 10.15 6.96
N LEU A 27 -11.18 10.79 6.93
CA LEU A 27 -9.98 10.25 7.59
C LEU A 27 -10.19 10.12 9.10
N GLN A 28 -10.88 11.06 9.75
CA GLN A 28 -11.18 10.94 11.17
C GLN A 28 -12.05 9.70 11.45
N PHE A 29 -13.15 9.54 10.71
CA PHE A 29 -14.01 8.36 10.83
C PHE A 29 -13.25 7.03 10.61
N LEU A 30 -12.38 6.98 9.60
CA LEU A 30 -11.55 5.80 9.33
C LEU A 30 -10.54 5.55 10.46
N GLY A 31 -9.95 6.60 11.00
CA GLY A 31 -9.05 6.55 12.15
C GLY A 31 -9.75 5.98 13.39
N ASP A 32 -10.94 6.46 13.71
CA ASP A 32 -11.74 5.96 14.84
C ASP A 32 -12.04 4.46 14.66
N SER A 33 -12.48 4.07 13.46
CA SER A 33 -12.77 2.66 13.15
C SER A 33 -11.53 1.76 13.25
N LEU A 34 -10.36 2.27 12.85
CA LEU A 34 -9.08 1.56 12.97
C LEU A 34 -8.68 1.35 14.42
N HIS A 35 -8.82 2.37 15.27
CA HIS A 35 -8.59 2.28 16.72
C HIS A 35 -9.58 1.33 17.41
N GLU A 36 -10.78 1.15 16.85
CA GLU A 36 -11.76 0.15 17.28
C GLU A 36 -11.51 -1.26 16.72
N GLY A 37 -10.34 -1.51 16.12
CA GLY A 37 -9.90 -2.85 15.72
C GLY A 37 -10.29 -3.25 14.30
N SER A 38 -10.61 -2.31 13.41
CA SER A 38 -10.90 -2.63 12.00
C SER A 38 -9.69 -3.25 11.29
N GLY A 39 -8.46 -2.92 11.66
CA GLY A 39 -7.25 -3.52 11.07
C GLY A 39 -7.15 -5.02 11.35
N GLU A 40 -7.45 -5.45 12.58
CA GLU A 40 -7.43 -6.84 13.03
C GLU A 40 -8.57 -7.65 12.41
N ARG A 41 -9.75 -7.05 12.31
CA ARG A 41 -10.89 -7.65 11.57
C ARG A 41 -10.51 -7.86 10.11
N MET A 42 -9.80 -6.91 9.52
CA MET A 42 -9.34 -7.03 8.15
C MET A 42 -8.28 -8.13 8.00
N GLN A 43 -7.33 -8.21 8.93
CA GLN A 43 -6.32 -9.28 8.96
C GLN A 43 -6.92 -10.68 9.08
N SER A 44 -8.03 -10.79 9.80
CA SER A 44 -8.78 -12.04 9.94
C SER A 44 -9.42 -12.49 8.61
N SER A 45 -9.64 -11.57 7.69
CA SER A 45 -10.19 -11.85 6.35
C SER A 45 -9.10 -12.14 5.32
N PHE A 46 -7.97 -11.43 5.40
CA PHE A 46 -6.80 -11.64 4.56
C PHE A 46 -5.50 -11.30 5.33
N PRO A 47 -4.42 -12.10 5.19
CA PRO A 47 -3.18 -11.94 5.96
C PRO A 47 -2.60 -10.52 5.98
N GLU A 48 -2.77 -9.79 4.88
CA GLU A 48 -2.27 -8.44 4.63
C GLU A 48 -3.13 -7.34 5.27
N GLY A 49 -4.32 -7.67 5.78
CA GLY A 49 -5.38 -6.69 6.04
C GLY A 49 -5.04 -5.64 7.08
N TYR A 50 -4.30 -6.01 8.12
CA TYR A 50 -3.84 -5.05 9.11
C TYR A 50 -2.91 -4.00 8.48
N VAL A 51 -1.83 -4.46 7.85
CA VAL A 51 -0.82 -3.61 7.22
C VAL A 51 -1.46 -2.75 6.15
N PHE A 52 -2.29 -3.35 5.29
CA PHE A 52 -2.82 -2.64 4.14
C PHE A 52 -3.77 -1.52 4.55
N THR A 53 -4.63 -1.76 5.53
CA THR A 53 -5.60 -0.75 5.98
C THR A 53 -4.89 0.41 6.68
N TRP A 54 -3.94 0.13 7.58
CA TRP A 54 -3.15 1.17 8.24
C TRP A 54 -2.26 1.94 7.27
N ALA A 55 -1.60 1.25 6.32
CA ALA A 55 -0.78 1.89 5.31
C ALA A 55 -1.60 2.82 4.42
N LEU A 56 -2.75 2.37 3.90
CA LEU A 56 -3.61 3.21 3.05
C LEU A 56 -4.15 4.43 3.80
N TYR A 57 -4.54 4.26 5.08
CA TYR A 57 -4.97 5.35 5.94
C TYR A 57 -3.87 6.40 6.15
N GLY A 58 -2.65 5.95 6.48
CA GLY A 58 -1.49 6.83 6.64
C GLY A 58 -1.10 7.53 5.33
N LEU A 59 -1.07 6.80 4.21
CA LEU A 59 -0.77 7.36 2.88
C LEU A 59 -1.78 8.44 2.47
N ALA A 60 -3.07 8.20 2.70
CA ALA A 60 -4.11 9.18 2.44
C ALA A 60 -3.93 10.43 3.33
N SER A 61 -3.65 10.25 4.62
CA SER A 61 -3.38 11.34 5.55
C SER A 61 -2.16 12.18 5.13
N ALA A 62 -1.06 11.53 4.73
CA ALA A 62 0.13 12.20 4.22
C ALA A 62 -0.15 12.98 2.93
N GLN A 63 -0.96 12.42 2.02
CA GLN A 63 -1.34 13.09 0.79
C GLN A 63 -2.18 14.35 1.04
N VAL A 64 -3.08 14.33 2.02
CA VAL A 64 -3.88 15.52 2.40
C VAL A 64 -2.99 16.55 3.10
N ALA A 65 -2.13 16.13 4.02
CA ALA A 65 -1.20 17.03 4.71
C ALA A 65 -0.35 17.85 3.72
N ARG A 66 0.17 17.22 2.66
CA ARG A 66 0.96 17.91 1.61
C ARG A 66 0.19 18.96 0.80
N GLN A 67 -1.13 18.96 0.86
CA GLN A 67 -1.97 19.95 0.18
C GLN A 67 -2.33 21.12 1.09
N LEU A 68 -2.05 21.02 2.38
CA LEU A 68 -2.30 22.08 3.36
C LEU A 68 -1.02 22.91 3.60
N PRO A 69 -1.15 24.22 3.88
CA PRO A 69 -0.06 25.00 4.43
C PRO A 69 0.43 24.42 5.76
N GLN A 70 1.74 24.47 6.03
CA GLN A 70 2.31 23.95 7.29
C GLN A 70 1.79 24.67 8.54
N ASN A 71 1.31 25.92 8.41
CA ASN A 71 0.71 26.67 9.51
C ASN A 71 -0.79 26.38 9.70
N ASP A 72 -1.39 25.52 8.88
CA ASP A 72 -2.76 25.02 9.09
C ASP A 72 -2.75 24.02 10.26
N PRO A 73 -3.57 24.21 11.32
CA PRO A 73 -3.60 23.30 12.46
C PRO A 73 -3.82 21.83 12.07
N ARG A 74 -4.59 21.58 10.99
CA ARG A 74 -4.89 20.23 10.50
C ARG A 74 -3.65 19.54 9.92
N TRP A 75 -2.64 20.29 9.48
CA TRP A 75 -1.39 19.72 8.98
C TRP A 75 -0.72 18.85 10.04
N ALA A 76 -0.57 19.39 11.27
CA ALA A 76 0.03 18.66 12.38
C ALA A 76 -0.81 17.45 12.79
N GLU A 77 -2.14 17.60 12.87
CA GLU A 77 -3.06 16.50 13.17
C GLU A 77 -2.97 15.37 12.14
N LEU A 78 -2.87 15.71 10.85
CA LEU A 78 -2.71 14.71 9.79
C LEU A 78 -1.36 14.01 9.89
N LEU A 79 -0.27 14.71 10.22
CA LEU A 79 1.02 14.07 10.44
C LEU A 79 1.04 13.16 11.66
N ASP A 80 0.34 13.51 12.74
CA ASP A 80 0.15 12.63 13.88
C ASP A 80 -0.55 11.33 13.47
N ARG A 81 -1.56 11.40 12.58
CA ARG A 81 -2.22 10.21 12.01
C ARG A 81 -1.27 9.38 11.14
N VAL A 82 -0.39 10.01 10.38
CA VAL A 82 0.62 9.30 9.58
C VAL A 82 1.62 8.58 10.48
N ARG A 83 2.10 9.26 11.54
CA ARG A 83 3.00 8.66 12.55
C ARG A 83 2.34 7.46 13.20
N ASP A 84 1.09 7.62 13.63
CA ASP A 84 0.31 6.55 14.25
C ASP A 84 0.16 5.34 13.30
N ALA A 85 -0.12 5.57 12.03
CA ALA A 85 -0.14 4.50 11.03
C ALA A 85 1.23 3.81 10.85
N VAL A 86 2.34 4.55 10.90
CA VAL A 86 3.70 3.97 10.88
C VAL A 86 3.91 3.08 12.10
N ASP A 87 3.56 3.55 13.30
CA ASP A 87 3.71 2.81 14.55
C ASP A 87 2.90 1.50 14.53
N HIS A 88 1.68 1.54 14.01
CA HIS A 88 0.85 0.35 13.82
C HIS A 88 1.45 -0.62 12.80
N VAL A 89 1.93 -0.14 11.65
CA VAL A 89 2.60 -0.99 10.64
C VAL A 89 3.92 -1.58 11.17
N ASP A 90 4.56 -0.94 12.14
CA ASP A 90 5.77 -1.43 12.81
C ASP A 90 5.54 -2.37 13.98
N SER A 91 4.28 -2.56 14.35
CA SER A 91 3.90 -3.41 15.47
C SER A 91 4.15 -4.91 15.20
N PRO A 92 4.27 -5.72 16.27
CA PRO A 92 4.31 -7.17 16.14
C PRO A 92 3.08 -7.78 15.45
N ILE A 93 1.88 -7.20 15.64
CA ILE A 93 0.64 -7.71 15.03
C ILE A 93 0.66 -7.55 13.51
N ALA A 94 1.19 -6.44 13.01
CA ALA A 94 1.38 -6.20 11.58
C ALA A 94 2.27 -7.27 10.92
N ARG A 95 3.27 -7.80 11.65
CA ARG A 95 4.22 -8.82 11.14
C ARG A 95 3.74 -10.26 11.35
N SER A 96 2.72 -10.48 12.18
CA SER A 96 2.36 -11.80 12.71
C SER A 96 1.95 -12.84 11.66
N THR A 97 1.47 -12.39 10.50
CA THR A 97 1.00 -13.23 9.40
C THR A 97 2.05 -13.44 8.30
N PHE A 98 3.20 -12.78 8.40
CA PHE A 98 4.23 -12.77 7.37
C PHE A 98 5.42 -13.67 7.75
N PRO A 99 5.91 -14.54 6.84
CA PRO A 99 7.05 -15.41 7.14
C PRO A 99 8.35 -14.63 7.30
N LYS A 100 9.00 -14.78 8.45
CA LYS A 100 10.25 -14.06 8.76
C LYS A 100 11.44 -14.54 7.92
N GLU A 101 11.34 -15.75 7.37
CA GLU A 101 12.41 -16.45 6.65
C GLU A 101 12.59 -16.00 5.20
N LEU A 102 11.72 -15.10 4.72
CA LEU A 102 11.86 -14.49 3.40
C LEU A 102 13.05 -13.52 3.33
N ASP A 103 13.46 -13.16 2.12
CA ASP A 103 14.46 -12.13 1.84
C ASP A 103 13.81 -11.07 0.92
N PRO A 104 13.45 -9.87 1.44
CA PRO A 104 13.66 -9.41 2.82
C PRO A 104 12.77 -10.12 3.85
N PRO A 105 13.12 -10.12 5.15
CA PRO A 105 12.31 -10.71 6.21
C PRO A 105 10.88 -10.17 6.17
N TYR A 106 9.88 -11.04 6.35
CA TYR A 106 8.44 -10.73 6.22
C TYR A 106 7.95 -10.47 4.78
N GLY A 107 8.82 -10.60 3.79
CA GLY A 107 8.45 -10.58 2.38
C GLY A 107 8.26 -9.18 1.79
N ALA A 108 8.19 -9.14 0.46
CA ALA A 108 8.14 -7.89 -0.30
C ALA A 108 6.92 -7.03 0.06
N PHE A 109 5.73 -7.63 0.24
CA PHE A 109 4.53 -6.89 0.63
C PHE A 109 4.74 -6.05 1.90
N TYR A 110 5.07 -6.70 3.02
CA TYR A 110 5.24 -6.01 4.29
C TYR A 110 6.30 -4.92 4.19
N CYS A 111 7.49 -5.28 3.73
CA CYS A 111 8.62 -4.35 3.65
C CYS A 111 8.32 -3.17 2.74
N ALA A 112 7.72 -3.39 1.57
CA ALA A 112 7.51 -2.35 0.58
C ALA A 112 6.42 -1.35 1.00
N TRP A 113 5.29 -1.83 1.53
CA TRP A 113 4.23 -0.94 2.03
C TRP A 113 4.70 -0.15 3.26
N SER A 114 5.46 -0.79 4.15
CA SER A 114 6.07 -0.10 5.31
C SER A 114 7.09 0.96 4.88
N LEU A 115 7.89 0.68 3.84
CA LEU A 115 8.87 1.63 3.31
C LEU A 115 8.18 2.80 2.61
N TYR A 116 7.14 2.52 1.82
CA TYR A 116 6.40 3.53 1.09
C TYR A 116 5.65 4.49 2.03
N LEU A 117 5.01 3.96 3.08
CA LEU A 117 4.36 4.78 4.12
C LEU A 117 5.36 5.74 4.79
N ARG A 118 6.54 5.25 5.18
CA ARG A 118 7.58 6.11 5.79
C ARG A 118 8.14 7.15 4.83
N ALA A 119 8.32 6.78 3.55
CA ALA A 119 8.77 7.72 2.53
C ALA A 119 7.76 8.86 2.34
N GLU A 120 6.47 8.54 2.34
CA GLU A 120 5.39 9.54 2.26
C GLU A 120 5.27 10.38 3.53
N TYR A 121 5.50 9.79 4.71
CA TYR A 121 5.58 10.55 5.95
C TYR A 121 6.71 11.58 5.90
N MET A 122 7.91 11.16 5.51
CA MET A 122 9.05 12.06 5.31
C MET A 122 8.77 13.15 4.27
N ARG A 123 8.10 12.79 3.18
CA ARG A 123 7.71 13.75 2.15
C ARG A 123 6.67 14.77 2.63
N ALA A 124 5.80 14.38 3.56
CA ALA A 124 4.74 15.24 4.09
C ALA A 124 5.22 16.15 5.22
N ALA A 125 6.03 15.61 6.14
CA ALA A 125 6.60 16.36 7.26
C ALA A 125 7.77 17.26 6.82
N GLY A 126 8.60 16.79 5.89
CA GLY A 126 9.93 17.34 5.67
C GLY A 126 10.96 16.61 6.52
N ALA A 127 12.17 16.40 5.99
CA ALA A 127 13.19 15.59 6.67
C ALA A 127 13.65 16.21 8.00
N ASP A 128 13.69 17.54 8.09
CA ASP A 128 14.16 18.28 9.27
C ASP A 128 13.18 18.22 10.45
N GLU A 129 11.90 17.92 10.18
CA GLU A 129 10.85 17.78 11.21
C GLU A 129 10.82 16.37 11.84
N LEU A 130 11.55 15.41 11.24
CA LEU A 130 11.56 14.02 11.70
C LEU A 130 12.68 13.76 12.69
N THR A 131 12.45 12.81 13.59
CA THR A 131 13.46 12.42 14.57
C THR A 131 14.66 11.76 13.87
N PRO A 132 15.90 11.96 14.37
CA PRO A 132 17.07 11.29 13.81
C PRO A 132 16.93 9.77 13.76
N THR A 133 16.30 9.17 14.79
CA THR A 133 16.03 7.74 14.87
C THR A 133 15.11 7.26 13.74
N PHE A 134 14.05 8.02 13.43
CA PHE A 134 13.17 7.70 12.31
C PHE A 134 13.91 7.73 10.98
N VAL A 135 14.67 8.80 10.73
CA VAL A 135 15.43 8.98 9.48
C VAL A 135 16.46 7.86 9.31
N GLN A 136 17.17 7.52 10.39
CA GLN A 136 18.14 6.41 10.41
C GLN A 136 17.46 5.08 10.05
N LYS A 137 16.36 4.73 10.73
CA LYS A 137 15.64 3.47 10.48
C LYS A 137 15.13 3.39 9.04
N PHE A 138 14.59 4.49 8.52
CA PHE A 138 14.12 4.57 7.13
C PHE A 138 15.27 4.38 6.12
N GLU A 139 16.45 4.96 6.38
CA GLU A 139 17.64 4.78 5.56
C GLU A 139 18.19 3.35 5.58
N GLU A 140 18.17 2.71 6.76
CA GLU A 140 18.54 1.31 6.94
C GLU A 140 17.61 0.40 6.12
N ASP A 141 16.29 0.60 6.23
CA ASP A 141 15.30 -0.18 5.47
C ASP A 141 15.41 0.05 3.96
N CYS A 142 15.61 1.29 3.51
CA CYS A 142 15.87 1.60 2.10
C CYS A 142 17.13 0.86 1.60
N THR A 143 18.18 0.84 2.42
CA THR A 143 19.47 0.21 2.08
C THR A 143 19.34 -1.30 2.01
N GLU A 144 18.66 -1.92 2.97
CA GLU A 144 18.37 -3.36 2.98
C GLU A 144 17.54 -3.77 1.76
N PHE A 145 16.41 -3.10 1.53
CA PHE A 145 15.53 -3.43 0.40
C PHE A 145 16.24 -3.26 -0.95
N ALA A 146 16.98 -2.16 -1.13
CA ALA A 146 17.77 -1.94 -2.34
C ALA A 146 18.88 -2.99 -2.50
N HIS A 147 19.46 -3.47 -1.40
CA HIS A 147 20.45 -4.55 -1.43
C HIS A 147 19.82 -5.87 -1.90
N VAL A 148 18.64 -6.24 -1.39
CA VAL A 148 17.89 -7.43 -1.85
C VAL A 148 17.54 -7.32 -3.34
N LEU A 149 17.08 -6.16 -3.80
CA LEU A 149 16.81 -5.94 -5.22
C LEU A 149 18.04 -6.13 -6.11
N ARG A 150 19.22 -5.69 -5.67
CA ARG A 150 20.46 -5.82 -6.45
C ARG A 150 20.90 -7.28 -6.64
N ARG A 151 20.64 -8.14 -5.66
CA ARG A 151 20.99 -9.59 -5.71
C ARG A 151 19.90 -10.43 -6.39
N SER A 152 18.69 -9.90 -6.53
CA SER A 152 17.58 -10.62 -7.14
C SER A 152 17.79 -10.83 -8.64
N GLN A 153 17.39 -12.00 -9.13
CA GLN A 153 17.38 -12.33 -10.56
C GLN A 153 16.15 -11.80 -11.30
N THR A 154 15.13 -11.38 -10.55
CA THR A 154 13.86 -10.86 -11.04
C THR A 154 13.57 -9.49 -10.41
N PRO A 155 12.92 -8.56 -11.13
CA PRO A 155 12.47 -7.31 -10.53
C PRO A 155 11.35 -7.51 -9.50
N PHE A 156 10.69 -8.67 -9.44
CA PHE A 156 9.55 -8.90 -8.54
C PHE A 156 9.97 -9.78 -7.38
N LEU A 157 10.16 -9.15 -6.20
CA LEU A 157 10.52 -9.88 -4.98
C LEU A 157 9.31 -10.67 -4.45
N PRO A 158 9.51 -11.84 -3.84
CA PRO A 158 8.42 -12.63 -3.28
C PRO A 158 7.77 -11.95 -2.07
N SER A 159 6.44 -11.88 -2.05
CA SER A 159 5.66 -11.46 -0.88
C SER A 159 5.34 -12.64 0.03
N TYR A 160 5.25 -13.83 -0.56
CA TYR A 160 5.08 -15.12 0.11
C TYR A 160 6.01 -16.16 -0.54
N PRO A 161 6.26 -17.32 0.11
CA PRO A 161 7.05 -18.39 -0.47
C PRO A 161 6.57 -18.74 -1.89
N ALA A 162 7.49 -18.63 -2.86
CA ALA A 162 7.24 -18.88 -4.29
C ALA A 162 6.14 -18.03 -4.95
N ALA A 163 5.72 -16.91 -4.35
CA ALA A 163 4.69 -16.04 -4.92
C ALA A 163 5.14 -14.57 -4.91
N ALA A 164 5.18 -13.98 -6.10
CA ALA A 164 5.57 -12.59 -6.32
C ALA A 164 4.44 -11.82 -7.02
N TRP A 165 4.17 -10.63 -6.51
CA TRP A 165 3.24 -9.68 -7.10
C TRP A 165 4.02 -8.42 -7.51
N PRO A 166 4.03 -8.04 -8.80
CA PRO A 166 4.80 -6.88 -9.26
C PRO A 166 4.50 -5.57 -8.53
N VAL A 167 3.25 -5.37 -8.10
CA VAL A 167 2.82 -4.17 -7.38
C VAL A 167 3.58 -3.96 -6.07
N ASP A 168 3.89 -5.04 -5.36
CA ASP A 168 4.54 -4.96 -4.04
C ASP A 168 5.95 -4.41 -4.17
N THR A 169 6.72 -4.86 -5.18
CA THR A 169 8.04 -4.26 -5.40
C THR A 169 7.94 -2.84 -5.96
N CYS A 170 6.91 -2.54 -6.77
CA CYS A 170 6.72 -1.22 -7.38
C CYS A 170 6.60 -0.09 -6.33
N VAL A 171 5.88 -0.31 -5.22
CA VAL A 171 5.72 0.72 -4.19
C VAL A 171 7.02 0.97 -3.40
N ALA A 172 7.87 -0.05 -3.21
CA ALA A 172 9.21 0.16 -2.66
C ALA A 172 10.11 0.98 -3.61
N ILE A 173 10.03 0.76 -4.92
CA ILE A 173 10.76 1.56 -5.90
C ILE A 173 10.31 3.03 -5.86
N ALA A 174 9.01 3.27 -5.69
CA ALA A 174 8.50 4.61 -5.45
C ALA A 174 9.07 5.22 -4.16
N ALA A 175 9.14 4.44 -3.07
CA ALA A 175 9.74 4.87 -1.81
C ALA A 175 11.22 5.27 -1.96
N LEU A 176 12.03 4.45 -2.65
CA LEU A 176 13.44 4.78 -2.95
C LEU A 176 13.57 6.03 -3.80
N SER A 177 12.68 6.22 -4.79
CA SER A 177 12.65 7.45 -5.59
C SER A 177 12.26 8.68 -4.78
N ILE A 178 11.37 8.54 -3.79
CA ILE A 178 10.99 9.64 -2.90
C ILE A 178 12.16 10.01 -2.00
N ARG A 179 12.82 9.01 -1.40
CA ARG A 179 14.06 9.19 -0.64
C ARG A 179 15.07 9.99 -1.44
N ASP A 180 15.38 9.55 -2.66
CA ASP A 180 16.42 10.18 -3.48
C ASP A 180 16.12 11.67 -3.78
N ARG A 181 14.84 12.04 -3.89
CA ARG A 181 14.44 13.44 -4.10
C ARG A 181 14.58 14.31 -2.84
N ILE A 182 14.43 13.72 -1.65
CA ILE A 182 14.46 14.44 -0.38
C ILE A 182 15.89 14.52 0.17
N LEU A 183 16.63 13.42 0.14
CA LEU A 183 17.93 13.25 0.80
C LEU A 183 19.11 13.16 -0.18
N GLY A 184 18.86 13.45 -1.46
CA GLY A 184 19.86 13.36 -2.54
C GLY A 184 19.97 11.96 -3.18
N PRO A 185 20.59 11.85 -4.36
CA PRO A 185 20.60 10.61 -5.14
C PRO A 185 21.45 9.50 -4.48
N LYS A 186 20.88 8.30 -4.34
CA LYS A 186 21.58 7.10 -3.80
C LYS A 186 21.14 5.81 -4.49
N TYR A 187 19.89 5.72 -4.94
CA TYR A 187 19.28 4.49 -5.47
C TYR A 187 18.97 4.53 -6.98
N GLU A 188 19.30 5.61 -7.68
CA GLU A 188 19.06 5.80 -9.11
C GLU A 188 19.40 4.58 -9.98
N SER A 189 20.55 3.95 -9.77
CA SER A 189 20.97 2.76 -10.55
C SER A 189 20.10 1.53 -10.28
N VAL A 190 19.62 1.36 -9.05
CA VAL A 190 18.69 0.28 -8.67
C VAL A 190 17.34 0.52 -9.31
N ILE A 191 16.82 1.75 -9.21
CA ILE A 191 15.53 2.16 -9.78
C ILE A 191 15.53 1.98 -11.31
N LYS A 192 16.56 2.49 -12.01
CA LYS A 192 16.67 2.39 -13.47
C LYS A 192 16.69 0.94 -13.97
N ARG A 193 17.48 0.08 -13.33
CA ARG A 193 17.52 -1.36 -13.64
C ARG A 193 16.16 -2.01 -13.41
N TRP A 194 15.54 -1.76 -12.26
CA TRP A 194 14.22 -2.33 -11.96
C TRP A 194 13.18 -1.93 -13.01
N VAL A 195 13.14 -0.64 -13.39
CA VAL A 195 12.20 -0.15 -14.41
C VAL A 195 12.45 -0.82 -15.77
N ALA A 196 13.72 -0.98 -16.17
CA ALA A 196 14.06 -1.66 -17.42
C ALA A 196 13.64 -3.14 -17.38
N ASP A 197 13.93 -3.84 -16.29
CA ASP A 197 13.61 -5.27 -16.11
C ASP A 197 12.10 -5.51 -16.01
N ALA A 198 11.35 -4.62 -15.38
CA ALA A 198 9.90 -4.68 -15.30
C ALA A 198 9.25 -4.44 -16.67
N ARG A 199 9.76 -3.47 -17.44
CA ARG A 199 9.28 -3.19 -18.80
C ARG A 199 9.54 -4.34 -19.77
N SER A 200 10.63 -5.07 -19.61
CA SER A 200 10.92 -6.24 -20.44
C SER A 200 10.03 -7.46 -20.12
N ARG A 201 9.16 -7.36 -19.10
CA ARG A 201 8.31 -8.44 -18.57
C ARG A 201 6.82 -8.10 -18.58
N LEU A 202 6.42 -7.07 -19.32
CA LEU A 202 5.00 -6.76 -19.52
C LEU A 202 4.28 -7.93 -20.21
N ASP A 203 3.03 -8.18 -19.83
CA ASP A 203 2.17 -9.10 -20.59
C ASP A 203 1.97 -8.48 -21.98
N PRO A 204 2.38 -9.16 -23.07
CA PRO A 204 2.34 -8.60 -24.41
C PRO A 204 0.90 -8.34 -24.91
N ARG A 205 -0.12 -8.96 -24.31
CA ARG A 205 -1.52 -8.74 -24.67
C ARG A 205 -2.05 -7.41 -24.16
N PHE A 206 -1.64 -7.02 -22.95
CA PHE A 206 -2.15 -5.83 -22.27
C PHE A 206 -1.14 -4.69 -22.21
N ASN A 207 0.12 -4.94 -22.58
CA ASN A 207 1.25 -4.02 -22.41
C ASN A 207 1.32 -3.47 -20.96
N ALA A 208 1.07 -4.35 -20.00
CA ALA A 208 0.96 -4.03 -18.57
C ALA A 208 1.64 -5.12 -17.73
N LEU A 209 2.00 -4.79 -16.50
CA LEU A 209 2.47 -5.80 -15.55
C LEU A 209 1.32 -6.74 -15.20
N SER A 210 1.57 -8.05 -15.25
CA SER A 210 0.60 -9.04 -14.77
C SER A 210 0.36 -8.89 -13.27
N HIS A 211 -0.83 -9.29 -12.82
CA HIS A 211 -1.15 -9.28 -11.39
C HIS A 211 -0.17 -10.12 -10.55
N ALA A 212 0.28 -11.25 -11.09
CA ALA A 212 1.27 -12.12 -10.47
C ALA A 212 2.39 -12.45 -11.46
N ALA A 213 3.58 -12.73 -10.93
CA ALA A 213 4.73 -13.17 -11.69
C ALA A 213 5.33 -14.44 -11.07
N ASP A 214 6.03 -15.22 -11.90
CA ASP A 214 6.81 -16.35 -11.42
C ASP A 214 7.94 -15.83 -10.53
N ALA A 215 8.00 -16.30 -9.28
CA ALA A 215 8.92 -15.76 -8.27
C ALA A 215 10.41 -15.99 -8.58
N ARG A 216 10.73 -16.92 -9.48
CA ARG A 216 12.13 -17.25 -9.85
C ARG A 216 12.57 -16.51 -11.10
N THR A 217 11.70 -16.40 -12.09
CA THR A 217 12.03 -15.88 -13.44
C THR A 217 11.48 -14.48 -13.68
N GLY A 218 10.50 -14.05 -12.90
CA GLY A 218 9.74 -12.83 -13.12
C GLY A 218 8.80 -12.89 -14.33
N ALA A 219 8.58 -14.07 -14.92
CA ALA A 219 7.72 -14.21 -16.07
C ALA A 219 6.26 -13.89 -15.71
N PRO A 220 5.52 -13.18 -16.59
CA PRO A 220 4.11 -12.86 -16.35
C PRO A 220 3.27 -14.14 -16.27
N HIS A 221 2.42 -14.25 -15.25
CA HIS A 221 1.40 -15.31 -15.23
C HIS A 221 0.27 -14.93 -16.18
N ALA A 222 -0.03 -15.81 -17.15
CA ALA A 222 -1.19 -15.63 -18.02
C ALA A 222 -2.49 -15.61 -17.20
N VAL A 223 -3.38 -14.65 -17.52
CA VAL A 223 -4.68 -14.45 -16.86
C VAL A 223 -5.55 -15.72 -16.88
N ASP A 224 -5.36 -16.61 -17.86
CA ASP A 224 -6.10 -17.86 -18.04
C ASP A 224 -5.84 -18.93 -16.95
N ASN A 225 -4.84 -18.74 -16.10
CA ASN A 225 -4.43 -19.73 -15.08
C ASN A 225 -4.96 -19.44 -13.66
N VAL A 226 -5.78 -18.40 -13.45
CA VAL A 226 -6.39 -18.14 -12.13
C VAL A 226 -7.33 -19.29 -11.72
N ALA A 227 -8.03 -19.91 -12.69
CA ALA A 227 -8.96 -21.01 -12.44
C ALA A 227 -8.31 -22.36 -12.04
N LYS A 228 -7.00 -22.54 -12.28
CA LYS A 228 -6.31 -23.84 -12.13
C LYS A 228 -5.33 -23.92 -10.95
N ARG A 229 -5.37 -22.98 -9.99
CA ARG A 229 -4.46 -23.01 -8.83
C ARG A 229 -4.86 -24.07 -7.79
N PRO A 230 -3.90 -24.86 -7.26
CA PRO A 230 -4.15 -25.81 -6.17
C PRO A 230 -4.59 -25.11 -4.88
N ARG A 231 -5.42 -25.80 -4.09
CA ARG A 231 -6.31 -25.31 -3.02
C ARG A 231 -5.62 -24.44 -1.93
N VAL A 232 -4.30 -24.54 -1.76
CA VAL A 232 -3.52 -23.76 -0.79
C VAL A 232 -3.44 -22.26 -1.16
N GLN A 233 -3.48 -21.92 -2.46
CA GLN A 233 -3.44 -20.53 -2.94
C GLN A 233 -4.80 -19.83 -3.02
N ARG A 234 -5.91 -20.52 -2.70
CA ARG A 234 -7.27 -19.92 -2.72
C ARG A 234 -7.66 -19.23 -1.39
N GLY A 235 -6.87 -19.40 -0.34
CA GLY A 235 -7.27 -19.04 1.03
C GLY A 235 -7.45 -17.54 1.29
N ALA A 236 -6.65 -16.68 0.65
CA ALA A 236 -6.66 -15.23 0.91
C ALA A 236 -7.52 -14.43 -0.08
N ALA A 237 -7.58 -14.83 -1.35
CA ALA A 237 -8.22 -14.02 -2.40
C ALA A 237 -9.72 -14.33 -2.62
N GLN A 238 -10.19 -15.56 -2.35
CA GLN A 238 -11.56 -15.97 -2.73
C GLN A 238 -12.59 -15.78 -1.59
N LYS A 239 -12.17 -15.85 -0.32
CA LYS A 239 -13.13 -15.81 0.81
C LYS A 239 -13.81 -14.44 0.99
N GLY A 240 -13.18 -13.35 0.55
CA GLY A 240 -13.80 -12.01 0.53
C GLY A 240 -14.75 -11.80 -0.65
N ALA A 241 -14.36 -12.25 -1.85
CA ALA A 241 -15.12 -12.03 -3.07
C ALA A 241 -16.44 -12.84 -3.13
N ASP A 242 -16.42 -14.10 -2.68
CA ASP A 242 -17.60 -14.97 -2.70
C ASP A 242 -18.65 -14.57 -1.63
N SER A 243 -18.24 -13.85 -0.58
CA SER A 243 -19.14 -13.35 0.47
C SER A 243 -19.83 -12.03 0.09
N LEU A 244 -19.13 -11.17 -0.66
CA LEU A 244 -19.65 -9.91 -1.19
C LEU A 244 -20.59 -10.10 -2.39
N CYS A 245 -20.33 -11.10 -3.25
CA CYS A 245 -21.21 -11.37 -4.38
C CYS A 245 -22.54 -12.07 -3.99
N ARG A 246 -22.62 -12.74 -2.84
CA ARG A 246 -23.87 -13.40 -2.38
C ARG A 246 -24.80 -12.49 -1.57
N SER A 247 -24.38 -11.27 -1.25
CA SER A 247 -25.17 -10.32 -0.45
C SER A 247 -25.76 -9.17 -1.27
N LEU A 248 -25.65 -9.21 -2.61
CA LEU A 248 -26.09 -8.14 -3.52
C LEU A 248 -26.95 -8.62 -4.70
N GLU A 249 -27.57 -9.80 -4.62
CA GLU A 249 -28.68 -10.16 -5.52
C GLU A 249 -30.01 -9.81 -4.84
N PRO A 250 -30.71 -8.74 -5.24
CA PRO A 250 -32.14 -8.67 -5.04
C PRO A 250 -32.83 -9.51 -6.11
N ASP A 251 -33.61 -10.49 -5.66
CA ASP A 251 -34.65 -11.14 -6.46
C ASP A 251 -35.49 -10.08 -7.17
N PHE A 252 -35.49 -10.10 -8.50
CA PHE A 252 -36.48 -9.43 -9.34
C PHE A 252 -36.98 -10.46 -10.37
N ASP A 253 -38.09 -11.11 -10.02
CA ASP A 253 -39.26 -11.15 -10.90
C ASP A 253 -40.21 -10.03 -10.46
#